data_AF-A0A6M0A2T9-F1
#
_entry.id   AF-A0A6M0A2T9-F1
#
_cell.length_a   1.000
_cell.length_b   1.000
_cell.length_c   1.000
_cell.angle_alpha   90.00
_cell.angle_beta   90.00
_cell.angle_gamma   90.00
#
_symmetry.space_group_name_H-M   'P 1'
#
loop_
_entity.id
_entity.type
_entity.pdbx_description
1 polymer ?
#
loop_
_entity_poly.entity_id
_entity_poly.type
_entity_poly.pdbx_seq_one_letter_code
_entity_poly.pdbx_strand_id
1 'polypeptide(L)'
;MSCKRQRQILTLVLSLGNSRVLLETVIRAFQDGASPESIVHRYSTLSLSDVYNTIGYYLRHQDAVETYLNQREQLAESVQQRLSSIQPDLSSIRTRLLSQQNQ
;
A
#
# COMPACT_ATOMS: atom_id res chain seq x y z
N MET A 1 -14.91 -20.16 -5.60
CA MET A 1 -14.77 -19.54 -4.25
C MET A 1 -14.07 -18.17 -4.24
N SER A 2 -13.34 -17.76 -5.28
CA SER A 2 -12.55 -16.49 -5.28
C SER A 2 -13.37 -15.19 -5.24
N CYS A 3 -14.63 -15.20 -5.74
CA CYS A 3 -15.44 -14.00 -5.92
C CYS A 3 -15.94 -13.34 -4.61
N LYS A 4 -16.24 -14.12 -3.56
CA LYS A 4 -16.64 -13.57 -2.25
C LYS A 4 -15.46 -12.90 -1.52
N ARG A 5 -14.25 -13.45 -1.67
CA ARG A 5 -13.03 -13.00 -0.98
C ARG A 5 -12.59 -11.62 -1.47
N GLN A 6 -12.72 -11.34 -2.77
CA GLN A 6 -12.38 -10.02 -3.34
C GLN A 6 -13.37 -8.91 -2.99
N ARG A 7 -14.68 -9.22 -2.80
CA ARG A 7 -15.66 -8.20 -2.40
C ARG A 7 -15.36 -7.61 -1.02
N GLN A 8 -14.91 -8.43 -0.06
CA GLN A 8 -14.70 -7.96 1.30
C GLN A 8 -13.44 -7.08 1.45
N ILE A 9 -12.37 -7.38 0.71
CA ILE A 9 -11.19 -6.51 0.61
C ILE A 9 -11.59 -5.15 0.02
N LEU A 10 -12.47 -5.14 -0.98
CA LEU A 10 -12.98 -3.91 -1.58
C LEU A 10 -13.79 -3.07 -0.57
N THR A 11 -14.60 -3.71 0.29
CA THR A 11 -15.34 -3.02 1.35
C THR A 11 -14.42 -2.34 2.38
N LEU A 12 -13.31 -2.98 2.76
CA LEU A 12 -12.33 -2.39 3.69
C LEU A 12 -11.59 -1.20 3.06
N VAL A 13 -11.24 -1.28 1.78
CA VAL A 13 -10.61 -0.17 1.04
C VAL A 13 -11.52 1.05 0.96
N LEU A 14 -12.83 0.85 0.83
CA LEU A 14 -13.81 1.95 0.79
C LEU A 14 -13.92 2.65 2.15
N SER A 15 -13.81 1.91 3.27
CA SER A 15 -13.87 2.47 4.64
C SER A 15 -12.65 3.31 4.98
N LEU A 16 -11.46 2.95 4.49
CA LEU A 16 -10.19 3.65 4.77
C LEU A 16 -9.97 4.92 3.92
N GLY A 17 -11.01 5.45 3.30
CA GLY A 17 -10.90 6.60 2.41
C GLY A 17 -10.35 6.22 1.04
N ASN A 18 -11.10 5.42 0.29
CA ASN A 18 -10.97 5.15 -1.16
C ASN A 18 -9.60 4.70 -1.73
N SER A 19 -8.54 4.58 -0.93
CA SER A 19 -7.20 4.34 -1.45
C SER A 19 -6.66 3.01 -0.94
N ARG A 20 -6.49 2.08 -1.89
CA ARG A 20 -5.85 0.76 -1.65
C ARG A 20 -4.47 0.88 -1.03
N VAL A 21 -3.80 2.03 -1.25
CA VAL A 21 -2.49 2.35 -0.69
C VAL A 21 -2.57 2.46 0.84
N LEU A 22 -3.67 2.97 1.41
CA LEU A 22 -3.82 3.07 2.86
C LEU A 22 -4.00 1.70 3.52
N LEU A 23 -4.76 0.78 2.90
CA LEU A 23 -4.91 -0.58 3.42
C LEU A 23 -3.56 -1.31 3.52
N GLU A 24 -2.77 -1.27 2.46
CA GLU A 24 -1.42 -1.86 2.45
C GLU A 24 -0.51 -1.24 3.50
N THR A 25 -0.55 0.08 3.62
CA THR A 25 0.29 0.82 4.56
C THR A 25 -0.03 0.46 6.01
N VAL A 26 -1.32 0.34 6.36
CA VAL A 26 -1.76 -0.08 7.70
C VAL A 26 -1.31 -1.50 8.00
N ILE A 27 -1.50 -2.44 7.07
CA ILE A 27 -1.11 -3.84 7.27
C ILE A 27 0.41 -3.95 7.44
N ARG A 28 1.19 -3.26 6.60
CA ARG A 28 2.65 -3.29 6.66
C ARG A 28 3.18 -2.67 7.95
N ALA A 29 2.64 -1.52 8.36
CA ALA A 29 3.00 -0.91 9.64
C ALA A 29 2.67 -1.81 10.84
N PHE A 30 1.56 -2.54 10.79
CA PHE A 30 1.21 -3.52 11.81
C PHE A 30 2.18 -4.72 11.81
N GLN A 31 2.56 -5.23 10.64
CA GLN A 31 3.59 -6.28 10.52
C GLN A 31 4.97 -5.83 11.04
N ASP A 32 5.31 -4.54 10.88
CA ASP A 32 6.51 -3.92 11.43
C ASP A 32 6.45 -3.73 12.97
N GLY A 33 5.36 -4.15 13.61
CA GLY A 33 5.16 -4.08 15.06
C GLY A 33 4.59 -2.76 15.57
N ALA A 34 4.10 -1.87 14.69
CA ALA A 34 3.44 -0.65 15.12
C ALA A 34 2.07 -0.95 15.73
N SER A 35 1.75 -0.26 16.84
CA SER A 35 0.42 -0.35 17.44
C SER A 35 -0.63 0.34 16.55
N PRO A 36 -1.91 -0.12 16.58
CA PRO A 36 -3.01 0.52 15.86
C PRO A 36 -3.11 2.04 16.12
N GLU A 37 -2.89 2.46 17.37
CA GLU A 37 -2.91 3.87 17.78
C GLU A 37 -1.78 4.67 17.15
N SER A 38 -0.58 4.07 17.09
CA SER A 38 0.59 4.68 16.45
C SER A 38 0.36 4.86 14.94
N ILE A 39 -0.34 3.92 14.30
CA ILE A 39 -0.68 3.99 12.88
C ILE A 39 -1.66 5.13 12.62
N VAL A 40 -2.73 5.25 13.42
CA VAL A 40 -3.69 6.37 13.31
C VAL A 40 -3.03 7.72 13.58
N HIS A 41 -2.09 7.77 14.52
CA HIS A 41 -1.36 9.01 14.79
C HIS A 41 -0.51 9.47 13.59
N ARG A 42 0.09 8.52 12.83
CA ARG A 42 0.85 8.83 11.60
C ARG A 42 -0.06 9.19 10.43
N TYR A 43 -1.27 8.63 10.39
CA TYR A 43 -2.25 8.84 9.31
C TYR A 43 -3.53 9.39 9.91
N SER A 44 -3.54 10.69 10.24
CA SER A 44 -4.65 11.38 10.89
C SER A 44 -5.95 11.41 10.07
N THR A 45 -5.92 10.96 8.81
CA THR A 45 -7.09 10.76 7.95
C THR A 45 -7.81 9.45 8.20
N LEU A 46 -7.24 8.54 9.00
CA LEU A 46 -7.82 7.25 9.33
C LEU A 46 -8.59 7.31 10.65
N SER A 47 -9.78 6.71 10.70
CA SER A 47 -10.47 6.51 11.97
C SER A 47 -9.85 5.33 12.72
N LEU A 48 -9.76 5.44 14.04
CA LEU A 48 -9.27 4.37 14.90
C LEU A 48 -10.10 3.09 14.74
N SER A 49 -11.43 3.25 14.61
CA SER A 49 -12.36 2.14 14.37
C SER A 49 -12.05 1.39 13.08
N ASP A 50 -11.75 2.09 11.98
CA ASP A 50 -11.42 1.46 10.71
C ASP A 50 -10.10 0.70 10.76
N VAL A 51 -9.10 1.24 11.48
CA VAL A 51 -7.81 0.57 11.68
C VAL A 51 -8.00 -0.73 12.49
N TYR A 52 -8.73 -0.68 13.59
CA TYR A 52 -9.04 -1.89 14.37
C TYR A 52 -9.81 -2.93 13.58
N ASN A 53 -10.82 -2.51 12.80
CA ASN A 53 -11.59 -3.41 11.95
C ASN A 53 -10.72 -4.05 10.85
N THR A 54 -9.81 -3.26 10.27
CA THR A 54 -8.85 -3.71 9.26
C THR A 54 -7.87 -4.74 9.82
N ILE A 55 -7.29 -4.46 10.99
CA ILE A 55 -6.37 -5.39 11.65
C ILE A 55 -7.11 -6.67 12.07
N GLY A 56 -8.32 -6.55 12.62
CA GLY A 56 -9.14 -7.71 12.96
C GLY A 56 -9.48 -8.57 11.75
N TYR A 57 -9.78 -7.95 10.61
CA TYR A 57 -9.98 -8.66 9.36
C TYR A 57 -8.69 -9.32 8.85
N TYR A 58 -7.56 -8.63 8.92
CA TYR A 58 -6.25 -9.15 8.55
C TYR A 58 -5.91 -10.41 9.35
N LEU A 59 -6.04 -10.35 10.68
CA LEU A 59 -5.76 -11.50 11.56
C LEU A 59 -6.67 -12.70 11.27
N ARG A 60 -7.92 -12.47 10.84
CA ARG A 60 -8.86 -13.54 10.49
C ARG A 60 -8.60 -14.14 9.10
N HIS A 61 -7.98 -13.38 8.20
CA HIS A 61 -7.83 -13.74 6.79
C HIS A 61 -6.41 -13.55 6.27
N GLN A 62 -5.40 -13.77 7.11
CA GLN A 62 -3.99 -13.47 6.81
C GLN A 62 -3.54 -14.05 5.47
N ASP A 63 -3.78 -15.35 5.23
CA ASP A 63 -3.49 -16.03 3.97
C ASP A 63 -4.09 -15.31 2.73
N ALA A 64 -5.32 -14.80 2.86
CA ALA A 64 -6.01 -14.09 1.79
C ALA A 64 -5.29 -12.80 1.43
N VAL A 65 -4.91 -12.08 2.48
CA VAL A 65 -4.36 -10.75 2.39
C VAL A 65 -2.92 -10.85 1.92
N GLU A 66 -2.11 -11.74 2.49
CA GLU A 66 -0.74 -12.01 2.04
C GLU A 66 -0.70 -12.46 0.58
N THR A 67 -1.60 -13.37 0.17
CA THR A 67 -1.69 -13.76 -1.25
C THR A 67 -1.97 -12.56 -2.16
N TYR A 68 -2.88 -11.69 -1.76
CA TYR A 68 -3.19 -10.47 -2.51
C TYR A 68 -2.02 -9.48 -2.54
N LEU A 69 -1.33 -9.28 -1.41
CA LEU A 69 -0.16 -8.41 -1.31
C LEU A 69 0.98 -8.92 -2.20
N ASN A 70 1.29 -10.21 -2.14
CA ASN A 70 2.32 -10.85 -2.95
C ASN A 70 2.02 -10.75 -4.45
N GLN A 71 0.77 -10.99 -4.86
CA GLN A 71 0.35 -10.81 -6.26
C GLN A 71 0.57 -9.38 -6.74
N ARG A 72 0.34 -8.39 -5.87
CA ARG A 72 0.55 -6.98 -6.21
C ARG A 72 2.02 -6.61 -6.29
N GLU A 73 2.86 -7.13 -5.40
CA GLU A 73 4.29 -6.91 -5.44
C GLU A 73 4.89 -7.47 -6.73
N GLN A 74 4.50 -8.69 -7.12
CA GLN A 74 4.90 -9.29 -8.41
C GLN A 74 4.45 -8.46 -9.62
N LEU A 75 3.22 -7.91 -9.58
CA LEU A 75 2.76 -7.02 -10.64
C LEU A 75 3.58 -5.72 -10.68
N ALA A 76 3.86 -5.12 -9.52
CA ALA A 76 4.68 -3.92 -9.41
C ALA A 76 6.10 -4.15 -9.93
N GLU A 77 6.74 -5.26 -9.56
CA GLU A 77 8.05 -5.68 -10.07
C GLU A 77 8.02 -5.87 -11.59
N SER A 78 7.00 -6.55 -12.13
CA SER A 78 6.86 -6.77 -13.58
C SER A 78 6.66 -5.46 -14.37
N VAL A 79 6.00 -4.48 -13.76
CA VAL A 79 5.83 -3.13 -14.32
C VAL A 79 7.14 -2.36 -14.20
N GLN A 80 7.83 -2.42 -13.06
CA GLN A 80 9.11 -1.78 -12.86
C GLN A 80 10.16 -2.32 -13.85
N GLN A 81 10.26 -3.63 -14.05
CA GLN A 81 11.16 -4.23 -15.04
C GLN A 81 10.86 -3.78 -16.47
N ARG A 82 9.57 -3.65 -16.82
CA ARG A 82 9.16 -3.11 -18.13
C ARG A 82 9.45 -1.62 -18.27
N LEU A 83 9.32 -0.85 -17.20
CA LEU A 83 9.62 0.57 -17.21
C LEU A 83 11.13 0.83 -17.21
N SER A 84 11.93 0.03 -16.50
CA SER A 84 13.39 0.14 -16.51
C SER A 84 14.00 -0.15 -17.88
N SER A 85 13.34 -0.94 -18.73
CA SER A 85 13.78 -1.18 -20.11
C SER A 85 13.31 -0.12 -21.11
N ILE A 86 12.34 0.72 -20.73
CA ILE A 86 11.72 1.75 -21.60
C ILE A 86 12.11 3.18 -21.18
N GLN A 87 12.34 3.42 -19.89
CA GLN A 87 12.55 4.75 -19.32
C GLN A 87 14.07 5.01 -19.16
N PRO A 88 14.67 5.89 -19.98
CA PRO A 88 16.03 6.35 -19.73
C PRO A 88 16.07 7.05 -18.37
N ASP A 89 17.12 6.69 -17.63
CA ASP A 89 17.45 7.05 -16.27
C ASP A 89 16.84 8.39 -15.78
N LEU A 90 15.86 8.31 -14.87
CA LEU A 90 15.28 9.47 -14.18
C LEU A 90 16.37 10.29 -13.45
N SER A 91 17.54 9.69 -13.19
CA SER A 91 18.72 10.40 -12.69
C SER A 91 19.16 11.50 -13.65
N SER A 92 19.06 11.32 -14.96
CA SER A 92 19.41 12.36 -15.95
C SER A 92 18.50 13.60 -15.84
N ILE A 93 17.20 13.38 -15.60
CA ILE A 93 16.22 14.46 -15.36
C ILE A 93 16.52 15.13 -14.02
N ARG A 94 16.81 14.35 -12.97
CA ARG A 94 17.18 14.86 -11.65
C ARG A 94 18.43 15.74 -11.73
N THR A 95 19.47 15.30 -12.43
CA THR A 95 20.71 16.06 -12.66
C THR A 95 20.44 17.37 -13.40
N ARG A 96 19.58 17.34 -14.43
CA ARG A 96 19.19 18.55 -15.17
C ARG A 96 18.47 19.56 -14.27
N LEU A 97 17.56 19.12 -13.41
CA LEU A 97 16.82 20.00 -12.50
C LEU A 97 17.71 20.59 -11.39
N LEU A 98 18.62 19.79 -10.82
CA LEU A 98 19.60 20.24 -9.83
C LEU A 98 20.58 21.29 -10.39
N SER A 99 20.90 21.18 -11.68
CA SER A 99 21.75 22.14 -12.39
C SER A 99 21.04 23.48 -12.64
N GLN A 100 19.71 23.50 -12.73
CA GLN A 100 18.92 24.71 -12.95
C GLN A 100 18.55 25.45 -11.65
N GLN A 101 18.60 24.79 -10.49
CA GLN A 101 18.32 25.44 -9.19
C GLN A 101 19.52 26.19 -8.58
N ASN A 102 20.73 26.05 -9.16
CA ASN A 102 21.95 26.71 -8.67
C ASN A 102 22.39 27.92 -9.54
N GLN A 103 21.48 28.47 -10.35
CA GLN A 103 21.61 29.78 -11.00
C GLN A 103 20.54 30.73 -10.48
#